data_AF-A0AA39PR28-F1
#
_entry.id   AF-A0AA39PR28-F1
#
_cell.length_a   1.000
_cell.length_b   1.000
_cell.length_c   1.000
_cell.angle_alpha   90.00
_cell.angle_beta   90.00
_cell.angle_gamma   90.00
#
_symmetry.space_group_name_H-M   'P 1'
#
loop_
_entity.id
_entity.type
_entity.pdbx_description
1 polymer ?
#
loop_
_entity_poly.entity_id
_entity_poly.type
_entity_poly.pdbx_seq_one_letter_code
_entity_poly.pdbx_strand_id
1 'polypeptide(L)'
;MPLIEVNTTKSRYSPYQKKQHIQSGASNRLQDVQHQLLPPIIEPWRLALLAVDANPARCHSCGHPSPENKKAIPRENQYAFPRPDIIATLNTEQKVHSYLISWLRLRGPLFARLTIPECLPPNLYHQEWRTVLGMGFLRGDPASGTVAEKRRTEVHKMMDGFMEELPLRTDNAATSAFWRGKNYEALRQEECQEILWELAEVNFRCEFKALHRRAIGPNVQNLPIMRCFPDGDHLPGQLDIGAANYGLADPLWLR
;
A
#
# COMPACT_ATOMS: atom_id res chain seq x y z
N MET A 1 -38.23 18.35 -53.87
CA MET A 1 -36.80 18.02 -53.62
C MET A 1 -36.09 19.34 -53.40
N PRO A 2 -35.42 19.59 -52.25
CA PRO A 2 -34.66 18.63 -51.46
C PRO A 2 -35.27 18.29 -50.10
N LEU A 3 -34.88 17.11 -49.61
CA LEU A 3 -35.21 16.49 -48.33
C LEU A 3 -34.37 17.13 -47.22
N ILE A 4 -34.99 17.55 -46.12
CA ILE A 4 -34.27 17.88 -44.89
C ILE A 4 -34.51 16.73 -43.92
N GLU A 5 -33.43 15.98 -43.68
CA GLU A 5 -33.39 14.86 -42.74
C GLU A 5 -33.67 15.34 -41.31
N VAL A 6 -34.73 14.80 -40.71
CA VAL A 6 -35.00 14.95 -39.28
C VAL A 6 -34.05 14.03 -38.53
N ASN A 7 -32.94 14.59 -38.04
CA ASN A 7 -31.96 13.84 -37.27
C ASN A 7 -32.49 13.63 -35.85
N THR A 8 -33.23 12.54 -35.66
CA THR A 8 -33.76 12.11 -34.36
C THR A 8 -32.63 11.49 -33.53
N THR A 9 -31.98 12.29 -32.69
CA THR A 9 -31.07 11.75 -31.67
C THR A 9 -31.88 10.97 -30.64
N LYS A 10 -31.91 9.63 -30.80
CA LYS A 10 -32.42 8.68 -29.81
C LYS A 10 -31.58 8.78 -28.54
N SER A 11 -32.03 9.60 -27.58
CA SER A 11 -31.54 9.58 -26.21
C SER A 11 -31.79 8.19 -25.63
N ARG A 12 -30.71 7.44 -25.37
CA ARG A 12 -30.81 6.14 -24.70
C ARG A 12 -31.20 6.39 -23.25
N TYR A 13 -32.41 5.99 -22.90
CA TYR A 13 -32.88 5.88 -21.54
C TYR A 13 -31.90 5.03 -20.71
N SER A 14 -31.29 5.63 -19.69
CA SER A 14 -30.45 4.93 -18.70
C SER A 14 -31.20 4.95 -17.36
N PRO A 15 -31.68 3.81 -16.85
CA PRO A 15 -32.49 3.75 -15.62
C PRO A 15 -31.68 3.98 -14.33
N TYR A 16 -30.39 4.31 -14.45
CA TYR A 16 -29.55 4.69 -13.32
C TYR A 16 -28.89 6.04 -13.61
N GLN A 17 -29.51 7.11 -13.10
CA GLN A 17 -28.76 8.34 -12.87
C GLN A 17 -27.59 7.98 -11.95
N LYS A 18 -26.36 7.99 -12.50
CA LYS A 18 -25.17 8.12 -11.66
C LYS A 18 -25.46 9.34 -10.80
N LYS A 19 -25.65 9.12 -9.49
CA LYS A 19 -25.59 10.21 -8.52
C LYS A 19 -24.27 10.89 -8.80
N GLN A 20 -24.32 12.06 -9.44
CA GLN A 20 -23.20 12.96 -9.47
C GLN A 20 -22.94 13.21 -7.99
N HIS A 21 -21.87 12.61 -7.49
CA HIS A 21 -21.37 12.98 -6.19
C HIS A 21 -21.03 14.44 -6.35
N ILE A 22 -21.89 15.31 -5.83
CA ILE A 22 -21.62 16.72 -5.68
C ILE A 22 -20.28 16.71 -4.93
N GLN A 23 -19.21 17.09 -5.62
CA GLN A 23 -17.92 17.36 -4.99
C GLN A 23 -18.17 18.61 -4.16
N SER A 24 -18.73 18.43 -2.95
CA SER A 24 -18.61 19.42 -1.90
C SER A 24 -17.12 19.71 -1.79
N GLY A 25 -16.75 20.98 -2.04
CA GLY A 25 -15.41 21.41 -2.40
C GLY A 25 -14.32 20.52 -1.81
N ALA A 26 -13.72 19.69 -2.67
CA ALA A 26 -12.66 18.79 -2.25
C ALA A 26 -11.51 19.66 -1.77
N SER A 27 -11.42 19.81 -0.44
CA SER A 27 -10.22 20.33 0.20
C SER A 27 -9.07 19.50 -0.36
N ASN A 28 -8.15 20.13 -1.09
CA ASN A 28 -6.94 19.50 -1.63
C ASN A 28 -5.98 19.15 -0.49
N ARG A 29 -6.48 18.61 0.63
CA ARG A 29 -5.71 18.24 1.81
C ARG A 29 -5.67 16.74 1.90
N LEU A 30 -4.56 16.23 2.41
CA LEU A 30 -4.46 14.83 2.78
C LEU A 30 -5.42 14.55 3.94
N GLN A 31 -5.86 13.29 4.03
CA GLN A 31 -6.78 12.84 5.07
C GLN A 31 -6.06 11.90 6.03
N ASP A 32 -6.41 12.04 7.31
CA ASP A 32 -6.01 11.12 8.36
C ASP A 32 -7.05 10.01 8.48
N VAL A 33 -6.64 8.77 8.21
CA VAL A 33 -7.52 7.60 8.24
C VAL A 33 -7.58 7.08 9.67
N GLN A 34 -8.67 7.39 10.36
CA GLN A 34 -8.94 6.93 11.72
C GLN A 34 -9.63 5.57 11.70
N HIS A 35 -8.97 4.54 12.25
CA HIS A 35 -9.53 3.19 12.33
C HIS A 35 -8.94 2.44 13.54
N GLN A 36 -9.75 1.59 14.19
CA GLN A 36 -9.34 0.86 15.39
C GLN A 36 -8.15 -0.10 15.18
N LEU A 37 -7.89 -0.52 13.94
CA LEU A 37 -6.75 -1.38 13.61
C LEU A 37 -5.47 -0.59 13.29
N LEU A 38 -5.58 0.72 13.07
CA LEU A 38 -4.44 1.57 12.79
C LEU A 38 -3.95 2.22 14.09
N PRO A 39 -2.64 2.37 14.27
CA PRO A 39 -2.15 3.16 15.38
C PRO A 39 -2.60 4.62 15.24
N PRO A 40 -2.86 5.32 16.36
CA PRO A 40 -3.14 6.74 16.31
C PRO A 40 -1.92 7.48 15.77
N ILE A 41 -2.13 8.36 14.80
CA ILE A 41 -1.08 9.27 14.34
C ILE A 41 -0.75 10.26 15.47
N ILE A 42 0.53 10.46 15.76
CA ILE A 42 0.93 11.47 16.75
C ILE A 42 0.60 12.87 16.24
N GLU A 43 0.15 13.73 17.14
CA GLU A 43 -0.46 15.02 16.78
C GLU A 43 0.41 15.91 15.87
N PRO A 44 1.74 16.06 16.09
CA PRO A 44 2.57 16.85 15.20
C PRO A 44 2.57 16.35 13.74
N TRP A 45 2.64 15.03 13.53
CA TRP A 45 2.59 14.45 12.19
C TRP A 45 1.20 14.58 11.57
N ARG A 46 0.14 14.47 12.37
CA ARG A 46 -1.24 14.70 11.93
C ARG A 46 -1.43 16.13 11.45
N LEU A 47 -1.01 17.12 12.23
CA LEU A 47 -1.09 18.53 11.85
C LEU A 47 -0.30 18.81 10.57
N ALA A 48 0.92 18.26 10.46
CA ALA A 48 1.73 18.38 9.25
C ALA A 48 1.02 17.76 8.04
N LEU A 49 0.49 16.53 8.16
CA LEU A 49 -0.26 15.83 7.11
C LEU A 49 -1.44 16.69 6.61
N LEU A 50 -2.23 17.22 7.53
CA LEU A 50 -3.41 18.04 7.22
C LEU A 50 -3.06 19.42 6.65
N ALA A 51 -1.83 19.90 6.85
CA ALA A 51 -1.33 21.16 6.28
C ALA A 51 -0.80 20.99 4.84
N VAL A 52 -0.56 19.77 4.37
CA VAL A 52 -0.08 19.51 3.00
C VAL A 52 -1.16 19.87 1.99
N ASP A 53 -0.82 20.74 1.05
CA ASP A 53 -1.60 20.98 -0.15
C ASP A 53 -1.33 19.87 -1.17
N ALA A 54 -2.25 18.92 -1.23
CA ALA A 54 -2.30 17.78 -2.12
C ALA A 54 -2.86 18.12 -3.51
N ASN A 55 -2.92 19.40 -3.91
CA ASN A 55 -3.31 19.79 -5.25
C ASN A 55 -2.33 19.17 -6.27
N PRO A 56 -2.80 18.26 -7.16
CA PRO A 56 -1.94 17.57 -8.12
C PRO A 56 -1.20 18.52 -9.07
N ALA A 57 -1.72 19.73 -9.28
CA ALA A 57 -1.05 20.75 -10.09
C ALA A 57 0.25 21.28 -9.47
N ARG A 58 0.40 21.17 -8.14
CA ARG A 58 1.60 21.55 -7.41
C ARG A 58 2.61 20.41 -7.27
N CYS A 59 2.22 19.19 -7.59
CA CYS A 59 3.10 18.03 -7.54
C CYS A 59 4.06 18.04 -8.73
N HIS A 60 5.35 17.82 -8.45
CA HIS A 60 6.36 17.62 -9.50
C HIS A 60 6.05 16.40 -10.39
N SER A 61 5.29 15.44 -9.86
CA SER A 61 4.83 14.26 -10.59
C SER A 61 3.46 13.82 -10.08
N CYS A 62 2.56 13.41 -10.97
CA CYS A 62 1.23 12.92 -10.64
C CYS A 62 0.73 11.86 -11.63
N GLY A 63 -0.04 10.90 -11.12
CA GLY A 63 -0.72 9.88 -11.93
C GLY A 63 0.16 8.71 -12.38
N HIS A 64 -0.45 7.84 -13.18
CA HIS A 64 0.16 6.61 -13.69
C HIS A 64 0.97 6.87 -14.97
N PRO A 65 2.08 6.15 -15.21
CA PRO A 65 2.82 6.22 -16.46
C PRO A 65 1.93 5.84 -17.63
N SER A 66 1.90 6.72 -18.62
CA SER A 66 1.36 6.47 -19.94
C SER A 66 2.09 7.34 -20.97
N PRO A 67 2.05 7.00 -22.27
CA PRO A 67 2.71 7.79 -23.31
C PRO A 67 2.31 9.28 -23.29
N GLU A 68 1.06 9.56 -22.93
CA GLU A 68 0.50 10.89 -22.78
C GLU A 68 0.77 11.57 -21.41
N ASN A 69 1.16 10.83 -20.37
CA ASN A 69 1.42 11.38 -19.04
C ASN A 69 2.93 11.47 -18.71
N LYS A 70 3.60 12.48 -19.27
CA LYS A 70 5.02 12.78 -19.02
C LYS A 70 5.34 13.21 -17.58
N LYS A 71 4.32 13.52 -16.77
CA LYS A 71 4.47 13.87 -15.34
C LYS A 71 4.17 12.70 -14.41
N ALA A 72 3.98 11.49 -14.92
CA ALA A 72 3.71 10.32 -14.09
C ALA A 72 4.78 10.14 -13.01
N ILE A 73 4.34 9.68 -11.83
CA ILE A 73 5.28 9.32 -10.77
C ILE A 73 6.00 8.04 -11.23
N PRO A 74 7.34 8.04 -11.35
CA PRO A 74 8.07 6.84 -11.75
C PRO A 74 7.79 5.66 -10.81
N ARG A 75 7.86 4.43 -11.33
CA ARG A 75 7.48 3.23 -10.56
C ARG A 75 8.38 3.03 -9.34
N GLU A 76 9.67 3.31 -9.46
CA GLU A 76 10.66 3.30 -8.38
C GLU A 76 10.29 4.23 -7.21
N ASN A 77 9.42 5.22 -7.46
CA ASN A 77 8.94 6.16 -6.47
C ASN A 77 7.61 5.74 -5.83
N GLN A 78 7.06 4.58 -6.19
CA GLN A 78 5.87 3.98 -5.58
C GLN A 78 6.21 3.19 -4.31
N TYR A 79 5.22 2.48 -3.78
CA TYR A 79 5.28 1.82 -2.49
C TYR A 79 6.00 0.47 -2.55
N ALA A 80 6.99 0.29 -1.67
CA ALA A 80 7.67 -0.99 -1.47
C ALA A 80 6.83 -2.00 -0.66
N PHE A 81 5.86 -1.52 0.10
CA PHE A 81 4.96 -2.32 0.92
C PHE A 81 3.52 -1.82 0.75
N PRO A 82 2.49 -2.66 0.97
CA PRO A 82 1.12 -2.18 0.94
C PRO A 82 0.88 -1.17 2.06
N ARG A 83 0.16 -0.09 1.77
CA ARG A 83 -0.26 0.82 2.83
C ARG A 83 -1.27 0.14 3.75
N PRO A 84 -1.21 0.37 5.08
CA PRO A 84 -2.08 -0.30 6.04
C PRO A 84 -3.56 0.10 5.88
N ASP A 85 -3.85 1.30 5.35
CA ASP A 85 -5.22 1.73 5.07
C ASP A 85 -5.92 0.87 4.00
N ILE A 86 -5.18 0.16 3.14
CA ILE A 86 -5.78 -0.80 2.19
C ILE A 86 -6.58 -1.87 2.93
N ILE A 87 -6.10 -2.29 4.11
CA ILE A 87 -6.72 -3.31 4.95
C ILE A 87 -7.76 -2.67 5.88
N ALA A 88 -7.38 -1.58 6.56
CA ALA A 88 -8.22 -0.94 7.57
C ALA A 88 -9.53 -0.35 7.02
N THR A 89 -9.56 0.06 5.75
CA THR A 89 -10.75 0.68 5.13
C THR A 89 -11.68 -0.32 4.43
N LEU A 90 -11.42 -1.63 4.57
CA LEU A 90 -12.28 -2.66 4.00
C LEU A 90 -13.63 -2.67 4.70
N ASN A 91 -14.67 -2.89 3.90
CA ASN A 91 -16.06 -2.76 4.35
C ASN A 91 -16.61 -4.01 5.06
N THR A 92 -15.86 -5.10 5.12
CA THR A 92 -16.28 -6.33 5.79
C THR A 92 -15.11 -6.95 6.54
N GLU A 93 -15.40 -7.48 7.73
CA GLU A 93 -14.45 -8.19 8.58
C GLU A 93 -13.82 -9.38 7.84
N GLN A 94 -14.62 -10.14 7.08
CA GLN A 94 -14.12 -11.25 6.25
C GLN A 94 -13.02 -10.82 5.26
N LYS A 95 -13.16 -9.64 4.64
CA LYS A 95 -12.13 -9.11 3.73
C LYS A 95 -10.89 -8.66 4.50
N VAL A 96 -11.07 -8.04 5.66
CA VAL A 96 -9.98 -7.68 6.57
C VAL A 96 -9.17 -8.94 6.92
N HIS A 97 -9.82 -10.02 7.35
CA HIS A 97 -9.12 -11.27 7.64
C HIS A 97 -8.40 -11.85 6.42
N SER A 98 -9.06 -11.89 5.27
CA SER A 98 -8.43 -12.37 4.05
C SER A 98 -7.18 -11.56 3.70
N TYR A 99 -7.22 -10.24 3.84
CA TYR A 99 -6.09 -9.36 3.52
C TYR A 99 -4.96 -9.45 4.55
N LEU A 100 -5.27 -9.66 5.84
CA LEU A 100 -4.27 -9.87 6.88
C LEU A 100 -3.56 -11.21 6.68
N ILE A 101 -4.30 -12.29 6.39
CA ILE A 101 -3.70 -13.57 6.01
C ILE A 101 -2.82 -13.35 4.79
N SER A 102 -3.33 -12.69 3.74
CA SER A 102 -2.59 -12.23 2.54
C SER A 102 -1.25 -11.60 2.87
N TRP A 103 -1.28 -10.59 3.72
CA TRP A 103 -0.07 -9.91 4.16
C TRP A 103 0.88 -10.85 4.90
N LEU A 104 0.41 -11.65 5.85
CA LEU A 104 1.26 -12.51 6.67
C LEU A 104 2.05 -13.55 5.87
N ARG A 105 1.49 -14.12 4.80
CA ARG A 105 2.26 -15.03 3.94
C ARG A 105 3.27 -14.29 3.07
N LEU A 106 2.95 -13.07 2.63
CA LEU A 106 3.86 -12.23 1.85
C LEU A 106 4.95 -11.58 2.71
N ARG A 107 4.72 -11.43 4.01
CA ARG A 107 5.61 -10.73 4.96
C ARG A 107 7.04 -11.24 4.87
N GLY A 108 7.25 -12.56 4.94
CA GLY A 108 8.58 -13.17 4.92
C GLY A 108 9.36 -12.81 3.65
N PRO A 109 8.86 -13.19 2.46
CA PRO A 109 9.51 -12.82 1.20
C PRO A 109 9.69 -11.31 1.06
N LEU A 110 8.65 -10.52 1.32
CA LEU A 110 8.73 -9.06 1.19
C LEU A 110 9.72 -8.43 2.17
N PHE A 111 10.04 -9.06 3.30
CA PHE A 111 11.09 -8.57 4.20
C PHE A 111 12.49 -8.99 3.72
N ALA A 112 12.62 -10.13 3.02
CA ALA A 112 13.89 -10.53 2.39
C ALA A 112 14.37 -9.49 1.36
N ARG A 113 13.45 -8.73 0.75
CA ARG A 113 13.77 -7.58 -0.11
C ARG A 113 14.63 -6.52 0.61
N LEU A 114 14.52 -6.41 1.93
CA LEU A 114 15.26 -5.41 2.72
C LEU A 114 16.71 -5.84 2.95
N THR A 115 17.01 -7.12 2.77
CA THR A 115 18.32 -7.74 2.98
C THR A 115 19.04 -8.12 1.70
N ILE A 116 18.30 -8.42 0.62
CA ILE A 116 18.83 -8.97 -0.64
C ILE A 116 18.49 -8.00 -1.78
N PRO A 117 19.41 -7.08 -2.15
CA PRO A 117 19.20 -6.12 -3.23
C PRO A 117 18.95 -6.74 -4.61
N GLU A 118 19.38 -7.98 -4.82
CA GLU A 118 19.36 -8.68 -6.10
C GLU A 118 17.98 -9.24 -6.48
N CYS A 119 17.12 -9.49 -5.48
CA CYS A 119 15.78 -10.05 -5.66
C CYS A 119 14.71 -9.06 -5.16
N LEU A 120 14.62 -7.91 -5.85
CA LEU A 120 13.66 -6.86 -5.51
C LEU A 120 12.45 -6.91 -6.45
N PRO A 121 11.24 -7.17 -5.94
CA PRO A 121 10.07 -6.97 -6.76
C PRO A 121 9.92 -5.47 -7.03
N PRO A 122 9.31 -5.10 -8.17
CA PRO A 122 9.05 -3.71 -8.47
C PRO A 122 8.18 -3.07 -7.37
N ASN A 123 8.39 -1.79 -7.10
CA ASN A 123 7.45 -1.03 -6.29
C ASN A 123 6.08 -0.99 -7.00
N LEU A 124 5.01 -1.07 -6.21
CA LEU A 124 3.66 -1.20 -6.72
C LEU A 124 2.82 0.02 -6.37
N TYR A 125 1.89 0.36 -7.26
CA TYR A 125 0.87 1.37 -6.99
C TYR A 125 -0.11 0.86 -5.94
N HIS A 126 -0.79 1.79 -5.25
CA HIS A 126 -1.80 1.44 -4.24
C HIS A 126 -2.86 0.45 -4.74
N GLN A 127 -3.34 0.59 -5.98
CA GLN A 127 -4.32 -0.33 -6.56
C GLN A 127 -3.74 -1.69 -6.93
N GLU A 128 -2.46 -1.76 -7.29
CA GLU A 128 -1.76 -3.03 -7.53
C GLU A 128 -1.54 -3.76 -6.21
N TRP A 129 -1.13 -3.06 -5.15
CA TRP A 129 -1.06 -3.64 -3.80
C TRP A 129 -2.41 -4.18 -3.32
N ARG A 130 -3.49 -3.45 -3.58
CA ARG A 130 -4.85 -3.94 -3.30
C ARG A 130 -5.18 -5.20 -4.09
N THR A 131 -4.76 -5.29 -5.35
CA THR A 131 -4.86 -6.53 -6.13
C THR A 131 -4.02 -7.65 -5.50
N VAL A 132 -2.76 -7.40 -5.14
CA VAL A 132 -1.88 -8.38 -4.46
C VAL A 132 -2.53 -8.97 -3.21
N LEU A 133 -2.96 -8.12 -2.29
CA LEU A 133 -3.61 -8.57 -1.06
C LEU A 133 -4.96 -9.25 -1.31
N GLY A 134 -5.68 -8.82 -2.35
CA GLY A 134 -6.93 -9.44 -2.77
C GLY A 134 -6.78 -10.76 -3.52
N MET A 135 -5.57 -11.14 -3.94
CA MET A 135 -5.33 -12.41 -4.65
C MET A 135 -5.45 -13.64 -3.71
N GLY A 136 -5.28 -13.44 -2.40
CA GLY A 136 -5.58 -14.45 -1.38
C GLY A 136 -4.87 -15.79 -1.55
N PHE A 137 -3.75 -15.83 -2.30
CA PHE A 137 -2.94 -17.02 -2.63
C PHE A 137 -3.74 -18.29 -2.94
N LEU A 138 -4.70 -18.09 -3.86
CA LEU A 138 -5.16 -19.02 -4.89
C LEU A 138 -6.18 -20.10 -4.47
N ARG A 139 -7.44 -19.67 -4.28
CA ARG A 139 -8.60 -20.49 -4.67
C ARG A 139 -9.30 -19.88 -5.90
N GLY A 140 -9.46 -20.70 -6.94
CA GLY A 140 -10.34 -20.48 -8.09
C GLY A 140 -9.61 -20.19 -9.40
N ASP A 141 -9.90 -21.00 -10.42
CA ASP A 141 -9.53 -20.71 -11.81
C ASP A 141 -10.15 -19.39 -12.26
N PRO A 142 -9.43 -18.57 -13.03
CA PRO A 142 -9.94 -17.30 -13.50
C PRO A 142 -11.08 -17.48 -14.50
N ALA A 143 -12.25 -16.93 -14.20
CA ALA A 143 -13.31 -16.78 -15.19
C ALA A 143 -12.90 -15.69 -16.22
N SER A 144 -12.88 -16.07 -17.49
CA SER A 144 -12.27 -15.29 -18.57
C SER A 144 -12.98 -13.95 -18.85
N GLY A 145 -12.22 -12.85 -18.94
CA GLY A 145 -12.56 -11.67 -19.75
C GLY A 145 -12.69 -10.30 -19.07
N THR A 146 -12.58 -10.20 -17.74
CA THR A 146 -12.81 -8.91 -17.04
C THR A 146 -11.54 -8.04 -16.92
N VAL A 147 -11.71 -6.72 -16.78
CA VAL A 147 -10.60 -5.77 -16.50
C VAL A 147 -9.86 -6.10 -15.21
N ALA A 148 -10.57 -6.66 -14.22
CA ALA A 148 -9.97 -7.12 -12.97
C ALA A 148 -9.02 -8.31 -13.19
N GLU A 149 -9.36 -9.19 -14.14
CA GLU A 149 -8.53 -10.34 -14.48
C GLU A 149 -7.23 -9.92 -15.17
N LYS A 150 -7.30 -8.99 -16.14
CA LYS A 150 -6.10 -8.43 -16.77
C LYS A 150 -5.13 -7.84 -15.76
N ARG A 151 -5.65 -7.04 -14.81
CA ARG A 151 -4.84 -6.49 -13.71
C ARG A 151 -4.25 -7.58 -12.83
N ARG A 152 -5.01 -8.65 -12.55
CA ARG A 152 -4.53 -9.79 -11.77
C ARG A 152 -3.37 -10.50 -12.47
N THR A 153 -3.51 -10.78 -13.77
CA THR A 153 -2.44 -11.37 -14.59
C THR A 153 -1.20 -10.49 -14.64
N GLU A 154 -1.36 -9.18 -14.83
CA GLU A 154 -0.25 -8.22 -14.85
C GLU A 154 0.50 -8.19 -13.52
N VAL A 155 -0.23 -8.11 -12.41
CA VAL A 155 0.38 -8.10 -11.06
C VAL A 155 1.03 -9.44 -10.74
N HIS A 156 0.44 -10.58 -11.13
CA HIS A 156 1.06 -11.90 -10.98
C HIS A 156 2.39 -11.96 -11.74
N LYS A 157 2.40 -11.53 -13.00
CA LYS A 157 3.62 -11.48 -13.82
C LYS A 157 4.71 -10.58 -13.22
N MET A 158 4.33 -9.47 -12.58
CA MET A 158 5.28 -8.60 -11.85
C MET A 158 5.88 -9.28 -10.61
N MET A 159 5.18 -10.26 -10.05
CA MET A 159 5.54 -10.94 -8.80
C MET A 159 6.15 -12.33 -9.02
N ASP A 160 6.05 -12.89 -10.22
CA ASP A 160 6.39 -14.27 -10.58
C ASP A 160 7.80 -14.67 -10.15
N GLY A 161 8.84 -13.99 -10.65
CA GLY A 161 10.23 -14.30 -10.31
C GLY A 161 10.57 -14.10 -8.83
N PHE A 162 9.87 -13.18 -8.15
CA PHE A 162 10.05 -12.96 -6.72
C PHE A 162 9.41 -14.06 -5.86
N MET A 163 8.25 -14.57 -6.28
CA MET A 163 7.53 -15.64 -5.57
C MET A 163 8.16 -17.02 -5.81
N GLU A 164 8.86 -17.22 -6.92
CA GLU A 164 9.59 -18.47 -7.22
C GLU A 164 10.94 -18.57 -6.49
N GLU A 165 11.69 -17.48 -6.39
CA GLU A 165 13.03 -17.46 -5.76
C GLU A 165 13.00 -17.53 -4.23
N LEU A 166 11.94 -17.02 -3.61
CA LEU A 166 11.69 -17.15 -2.18
C LEU A 166 10.58 -18.19 -2.02
N PRO A 167 10.88 -19.43 -1.58
CA PRO A 167 9.84 -20.42 -1.33
C PRO A 167 8.94 -19.88 -0.23
N LEU A 168 7.85 -19.21 -0.63
CA LEU A 168 6.63 -19.13 0.14
C LEU A 168 6.41 -20.55 0.62
N ARG A 169 6.37 -20.80 1.94
CA ARG A 169 6.12 -22.14 2.47
C ARG A 169 4.90 -22.69 1.73
N THR A 170 5.16 -23.58 0.77
CA THR A 170 4.19 -24.15 -0.17
C THR A 170 3.38 -25.23 0.52
N ASP A 171 3.11 -25.07 1.81
CA ASP A 171 1.92 -25.65 2.39
C ASP A 171 0.72 -24.77 1.99
N ASN A 172 0.42 -24.79 0.69
CA ASN A 172 -0.76 -24.18 0.10
C ASN A 172 -2.04 -24.93 0.53
N ALA A 173 -1.92 -26.05 1.25
CA ALA A 173 -3.04 -26.76 1.86
C ALA A 173 -3.42 -26.15 3.22
N ALA A 174 -2.47 -25.56 3.95
CA ALA A 174 -2.75 -24.90 5.22
C ALA A 174 -3.32 -23.49 5.00
N THR A 175 -4.61 -23.34 5.29
CA THR A 175 -5.28 -22.04 5.52
C THR A 175 -4.59 -21.19 6.61
N SER A 176 -3.63 -21.73 7.35
CA SER A 176 -2.98 -21.06 8.47
C SER A 176 -1.90 -20.07 8.03
N ALA A 177 -2.14 -18.79 8.28
CA ALA A 177 -1.08 -17.80 8.46
C ALA A 177 -0.65 -17.79 9.94
N PHE A 178 0.58 -17.36 10.23
CA PHE A 178 1.09 -17.28 11.59
C PHE A 178 1.61 -15.88 11.90
N TRP A 179 1.33 -15.40 13.10
CA TRP A 179 1.92 -14.20 13.69
C TRP A 179 2.65 -14.60 14.97
N ARG A 180 3.97 -14.37 15.02
CA ARG A 180 4.81 -14.69 16.19
C ARG A 180 4.62 -16.12 16.72
N GLY A 181 4.50 -17.09 15.80
CA GLY A 181 4.29 -18.50 16.13
C GLY A 181 2.85 -18.90 16.46
N LYS A 182 1.93 -17.93 16.53
CA LYS A 182 0.51 -18.15 16.79
C LYS A 182 -0.28 -18.19 15.49
N ASN A 183 -1.19 -19.15 15.35
CA ASN A 183 -2.06 -19.25 14.17
C ASN A 183 -2.99 -18.03 14.09
N TYR A 184 -3.20 -17.51 12.88
CA TYR A 184 -4.08 -16.38 12.58
C TYR A 184 -5.47 -16.52 13.21
N GLU A 185 -6.07 -17.71 13.16
CA GLU A 185 -7.42 -17.97 13.69
C GLU A 185 -7.50 -17.80 15.21
N ALA A 186 -6.37 -17.87 15.91
CA ALA A 186 -6.29 -17.67 17.35
C ALA A 186 -5.96 -16.22 17.76
N LEU A 187 -5.66 -15.33 16.81
CA LEU A 187 -5.24 -13.96 17.11
C LEU A 187 -6.40 -13.14 17.69
N ARG A 188 -6.06 -12.34 18.69
CA ARG A 188 -6.93 -11.31 19.26
C ARG A 188 -6.81 -10.03 18.44
N GLN A 189 -7.72 -9.10 18.69
CA GLN A 189 -7.73 -7.81 18.01
C GLN A 189 -6.43 -7.03 18.20
N GLU A 190 -5.82 -7.11 19.38
CA GLU A 190 -4.55 -6.43 19.67
C GLU A 190 -3.42 -6.96 18.79
N GLU A 191 -3.37 -8.27 18.58
CA GLU A 191 -2.37 -8.90 17.70
C GLU A 191 -2.60 -8.52 16.22
N CYS A 192 -3.85 -8.31 15.80
CA CYS A 192 -4.18 -7.75 14.49
C CYS A 192 -3.75 -6.28 14.35
N GLN A 193 -3.85 -5.49 15.43
CA GLN A 193 -3.33 -4.12 15.47
C GLN A 193 -1.80 -4.11 15.35
N GLU A 194 -1.11 -5.02 16.05
CA GLU A 194 0.35 -5.17 15.94
C GLU A 194 0.80 -5.46 14.50
N ILE A 195 0.06 -6.30 13.77
CA ILE A 195 0.33 -6.59 12.37
C ILE A 195 0.24 -5.33 11.50
N LEU A 196 -0.81 -4.53 11.65
CA LEU A 196 -0.96 -3.29 10.88
C LEU A 196 0.03 -2.21 11.34
N TRP A 197 0.40 -2.18 12.62
CA TRP A 197 1.45 -1.30 13.13
C TRP A 197 2.79 -1.62 12.48
N GLU A 198 3.19 -2.89 12.45
CA GLU A 198 4.43 -3.30 11.79
C GLU A 198 4.42 -2.91 10.31
N LEU A 199 3.31 -3.18 9.61
CA LEU A 199 3.16 -2.79 8.21
C LEU A 199 3.28 -1.27 8.02
N ALA A 200 2.68 -0.48 8.90
CA ALA A 200 2.76 0.98 8.87
C ALA A 200 4.20 1.46 9.07
N GLU A 201 4.90 0.92 10.07
CA GLU A 201 6.26 1.31 10.43
C GLU A 201 7.27 0.94 9.33
N VAL A 202 7.20 -0.28 8.79
CA VAL A 202 8.06 -0.71 7.68
C VAL A 202 7.83 0.17 6.45
N ASN A 203 6.58 0.47 6.13
CA ASN A 203 6.26 1.32 4.99
C ASN A 203 6.78 2.76 5.21
N PHE A 204 6.57 3.32 6.40
CA PHE A 204 7.07 4.64 6.77
C PHE A 204 8.60 4.73 6.62
N ARG A 205 9.36 3.77 7.16
CA ARG A 205 10.82 3.71 7.04
C ARG A 205 11.27 3.67 5.57
N CYS A 206 10.59 2.89 4.74
CA CYS A 206 10.91 2.80 3.31
C CYS A 206 10.62 4.11 2.57
N GLU A 207 9.47 4.73 2.83
CA GLU A 207 9.08 6.01 2.24
C GLU A 207 10.01 7.14 2.70
N PHE A 208 10.38 7.16 3.97
CA PHE A 208 11.29 8.16 4.52
C PHE A 208 12.70 8.04 3.91
N LYS A 209 13.22 6.81 3.76
CA LYS A 209 14.48 6.55 3.05
C LYS A 209 14.41 7.00 1.59
N ALA A 210 13.29 6.75 0.90
CA ALA A 210 13.08 7.20 -0.48
C ALA A 210 13.02 8.74 -0.57
N LEU A 211 12.30 9.39 0.34
CA LEU A 211 12.22 10.85 0.44
C LEU A 211 13.59 11.46 0.70
N HIS A 212 14.35 10.92 1.65
CA HIS A 212 15.70 11.38 1.96
C HIS A 212 16.61 11.33 0.73
N ARG A 213 16.63 10.20 0.00
CA ARG A 213 17.40 10.05 -1.24
C ARG A 213 17.07 11.11 -2.28
N ARG A 214 15.79 11.51 -2.39
CA ARG A 214 15.35 12.58 -3.30
C ARG A 214 15.80 13.96 -2.80
N ALA A 215 15.75 14.20 -1.49
CA ALA A 215 16.07 15.49 -0.89
C ALA A 215 17.58 15.80 -0.92
N ILE A 216 18.45 14.80 -0.73
CA ILE A 216 19.91 15.02 -0.68
C ILE A 216 20.57 15.09 -2.07
N GLY A 217 19.89 14.61 -3.12
CA GLY A 217 20.45 14.55 -4.47
C GLY A 217 21.62 13.55 -4.61
N PRO A 218 22.19 13.39 -5.82
CA PRO A 218 23.19 12.35 -6.11
C PRO A 218 24.58 12.60 -5.51
N ASN A 219 24.86 13.80 -4.99
CA ASN A 219 26.22 14.26 -4.67
C ASN A 219 26.50 14.41 -3.16
N VAL A 220 25.59 13.99 -2.28
CA VAL A 220 25.77 14.07 -0.83
C VAL A 220 26.04 12.67 -0.29
N GLN A 221 27.05 12.54 0.60
CA GLN A 221 27.34 11.29 1.29
C GLN A 221 26.04 10.74 1.92
N ASN A 222 25.75 9.46 1.68
CA ASN A 222 24.59 8.78 2.28
C ASN A 222 24.71 8.85 3.81
N LEU A 223 24.08 9.85 4.43
CA LEU A 223 23.85 9.84 5.85
C LEU A 223 22.99 8.61 6.14
N PRO A 224 23.37 7.78 7.13
CA PRO A 224 22.58 6.62 7.49
C PRO A 224 21.34 7.10 8.26
N ILE A 225 20.38 7.70 7.55
CA ILE A 225 19.18 8.31 8.14
C ILE A 225 18.34 7.31 8.94
N MET A 226 18.54 6.02 8.66
CA MET A 226 17.97 4.95 9.47
C MET A 226 18.47 4.97 10.92
N ARG A 227 19.68 5.48 11.21
CA ARG A 227 20.17 5.68 12.58
C ARG A 227 19.40 6.73 13.37
N CYS A 228 18.55 7.52 12.72
CA CYS A 228 17.61 8.40 13.43
C CYS A 228 16.42 7.64 14.05
N PHE A 229 16.30 6.34 13.77
CA PHE A 229 15.26 5.49 14.34
C PHE A 229 15.83 4.60 15.44
N PRO A 230 15.03 4.29 16.48
CA PRO A 230 15.30 3.16 17.35
C PRO A 230 15.44 1.90 16.51
N ASP A 231 16.46 1.10 16.82
CA ASP A 231 16.78 -0.10 16.04
C ASP A 231 17.05 0.20 14.57
N GLY A 232 17.60 1.38 14.27
CA GLY A 232 17.91 1.83 12.91
C GLY A 232 18.87 0.94 12.14
N ASP A 233 19.72 0.21 12.87
CA ASP A 233 20.63 -0.79 12.33
C ASP A 233 19.98 -2.18 12.21
N HIS A 234 18.83 -2.41 12.84
CA HIS A 234 18.05 -3.64 12.70
C HIS A 234 17.13 -3.59 11.48
N LEU A 235 16.81 -4.77 10.96
CA LEU A 235 15.86 -4.86 9.86
C LEU A 235 14.46 -4.44 10.33
N PRO A 236 13.64 -3.80 9.49
CA PRO A 236 12.25 -3.47 9.80
C PRO A 236 11.36 -4.66 10.21
N GLY A 237 11.83 -5.91 10.11
CA GLY A 237 11.14 -7.08 10.66
C GLY A 237 11.58 -7.53 12.05
N GLN A 238 12.52 -6.83 12.65
CA GLN A 238 13.05 -7.03 14.00
C GLN A 238 12.62 -5.89 14.94
N LEU A 239 11.59 -5.12 14.56
CA LEU A 239 11.08 -4.02 15.35
C LEU A 239 10.59 -4.52 16.72
N ASP A 240 11.02 -3.84 17.79
CA ASP A 240 10.42 -4.03 19.09
C ASP A 240 9.00 -3.45 19.09
N ILE A 241 8.00 -4.33 19.08
CA ILE A 241 6.58 -3.94 19.16
C ILE A 241 6.24 -3.35 20.53
N GLY A 242 7.02 -3.66 21.57
CA GLY A 242 6.93 -2.95 22.86
C GLY A 242 7.20 -1.45 22.71
N ALA A 243 7.89 -1.05 21.63
CA ALA A 243 8.14 0.34 21.31
C ALA A 243 7.01 1.02 20.52
N ALA A 244 5.93 0.32 20.17
CA ALA A 244 4.87 0.81 19.28
C ALA A 244 4.16 2.09 19.74
N ASN A 245 4.24 2.40 21.04
CA ASN A 245 3.66 3.60 21.64
C ASN A 245 4.61 4.80 21.64
N TYR A 246 5.87 4.61 21.27
CA TYR A 246 6.86 5.66 21.17
C TYR A 246 7.04 5.96 19.66
N GLY A 247 6.76 7.20 19.22
CA GLY A 247 6.70 7.57 17.80
C GLY A 247 8.06 7.84 17.11
N LEU A 248 8.21 9.02 16.49
CA LEU A 248 9.52 9.59 16.08
C LEU A 248 9.88 10.88 16.86
N ALA A 249 9.08 11.26 17.86
CA ALA A 249 9.32 12.41 18.73
C ALA A 249 9.52 12.12 20.25
N ASP A 250 9.59 10.86 20.67
CA ASP A 250 9.85 10.46 22.05
C ASP A 250 11.28 10.81 22.51
N PRO A 251 11.43 11.51 23.64
CA PRO A 251 12.72 11.95 24.15
C PRO A 251 13.61 10.81 24.66
N LEU A 252 13.10 9.58 24.83
CA LEU A 252 13.89 8.43 25.27
C LEU A 252 14.94 7.98 24.24
N TRP A 253 14.86 8.42 22.97
CA TRP A 253 15.77 7.94 21.92
C TRP A 253 17.00 8.83 21.64
N LEU A 254 17.19 9.89 22.42
CA LEU A 254 18.41 10.71 22.38
C LEU A 254 19.43 10.31 23.47
N ARG A 255 19.26 9.14 24.09
CA ARG A 255 20.14 8.62 25.15
C ARG A 255 21.13 7.59 24.63
#